data_AF-A0A7Z0JB75-F1
#
_entry.id   AF-A0A7Z0JB75-F1
#
_cell.length_a   1.000
_cell.length_b   1.000
_cell.length_c   1.000
_cell.angle_alpha   90.00
_cell.angle_beta   90.00
_cell.angle_gamma   90.00
#
_symmetry.space_group_name_H-M   'P 1'
#
loop_
_entity.id
_entity.type
_entity.pdbx_description
1 polymer ?
#
loop_
_entity_poly.entity_id
_entity_poly.type
_entity_poly.pdbx_seq_one_letter_code
_entity_poly.pdbx_strand_id
1 'polypeptide(L)'
;MSGPVDRDPGLQPERTLMSWQRTLILMVLVGLLFMRGSLVPETTHIPEPSMPIRATMMAMSIIMAGLLALHVQLRWRRCGHGTRDPESGRPPLNVATPWAMVTVSATVFVLSVVLVVGTVLAV
;
A
#
# COMPACT_ATOMS: atom_id res chain seq x y z
N MET A 1 -43.16 -10.35 -7.32
CA MET A 1 -41.93 -11.03 -6.90
C MET A 1 -40.77 -10.39 -7.64
N SER A 2 -40.07 -9.45 -7.01
CA SER A 2 -38.88 -8.82 -7.60
C SER A 2 -37.71 -9.76 -7.35
N GLY A 3 -37.17 -10.40 -8.39
CA GLY A 3 -35.93 -11.17 -8.29
C GLY A 3 -34.79 -10.29 -7.76
N PRO A 4 -33.68 -10.89 -7.25
CA PRO A 4 -32.54 -10.11 -6.82
C PRO A 4 -32.06 -9.27 -8.01
N VAL A 5 -32.18 -7.94 -7.89
CA VAL A 5 -31.69 -7.00 -8.90
C VAL A 5 -30.18 -7.19 -8.95
N ASP A 6 -29.70 -7.81 -10.02
CA ASP A 6 -28.28 -7.91 -10.32
C ASP A 6 -27.78 -6.49 -10.57
N ARG A 7 -27.23 -5.86 -9.53
CA ARG A 7 -26.69 -4.51 -9.63
C ARG A 7 -25.39 -4.61 -10.39
N ASP A 8 -25.40 -4.10 -11.62
CA ASP A 8 -24.18 -3.82 -12.37
C ASP A 8 -23.25 -2.96 -11.47
N PRO A 9 -22.08 -3.48 -11.06
CA PRO A 9 -21.14 -2.72 -10.24
C PRO A 9 -20.50 -1.57 -11.03
N GLY A 10 -20.75 -1.48 -12.33
CA GLY A 10 -20.20 -0.47 -13.21
C GLY A 10 -18.67 -0.50 -13.18
N LEU A 11 -18.07 0.68 -13.31
CA LEU A 11 -16.61 0.84 -13.33
C LEU A 11 -15.96 0.85 -11.93
N GLN A 12 -16.65 0.33 -10.91
CA GLN A 12 -16.11 0.30 -9.55
C GLN A 12 -14.85 -0.58 -9.42
N PRO A 13 -14.79 -1.80 -9.99
CA PRO A 13 -13.60 -2.64 -9.92
C PRO A 13 -12.35 -1.94 -10.47
N GLU A 14 -12.46 -1.31 -11.64
CA GLU A 14 -11.37 -0.59 -12.32
C GLU A 14 -10.93 0.63 -11.50
N ARG A 15 -11.88 1.38 -10.92
CA ARG A 15 -11.58 2.51 -10.03
C ARG A 15 -10.80 2.06 -8.81
N THR A 16 -11.19 0.93 -8.20
CA THR A 16 -10.45 0.40 -7.04
C THR A 16 -9.06 -0.05 -7.45
N LEU A 17 -8.88 -0.70 -8.61
CA LEU A 17 -7.57 -1.10 -9.12
C LEU A 17 -6.64 0.11 -9.32
N MET A 18 -7.12 1.17 -9.97
CA MET A 18 -6.33 2.40 -10.17
C MET A 18 -5.96 3.06 -8.84
N SER A 19 -6.90 3.10 -7.89
CA SER A 19 -6.63 3.60 -6.54
C SER A 19 -5.52 2.79 -5.85
N TRP A 20 -5.54 1.47 -5.97
CA TRP A 20 -4.48 0.61 -5.42
C TRP A 20 -3.14 0.85 -6.09
N GLN A 21 -3.08 0.96 -7.42
CA GLN A 21 -1.84 1.31 -8.12
C GLN A 21 -1.24 2.63 -7.62
N ARG A 22 -2.08 3.67 -7.43
CA ARG A 22 -1.65 4.95 -6.86
C ARG A 22 -1.10 4.79 -5.45
N THR A 23 -1.79 4.05 -4.57
CA THR A 23 -1.33 3.77 -3.21
C THR A 23 0.03 3.07 -3.19
N LEU A 24 0.22 2.08 -4.07
CA LEU A 24 1.47 1.33 -4.17
C LEU A 24 2.63 2.22 -4.64
N ILE A 25 2.39 3.06 -5.66
CA ILE A 25 3.37 4.05 -6.13
C ILE A 25 3.74 5.02 -5.00
N LEU A 26 2.74 5.56 -4.30
CA LEU A 26 2.97 6.47 -3.18
C LEU A 26 3.78 5.83 -2.05
N MET A 27 3.52 4.56 -1.73
CA MET A 27 4.29 3.85 -0.71
C MET A 27 5.77 3.72 -1.09
N VAL A 28 6.08 3.42 -2.35
CA VAL A 28 7.47 3.41 -2.86
C VAL A 28 8.09 4.80 -2.84
N LEU A 29 7.33 5.83 -3.25
CA LEU A 29 7.81 7.22 -3.20
C LEU A 29 8.12 7.69 -1.78
N VAL A 30 7.29 7.32 -0.79
CA VAL A 30 7.56 7.59 0.63
C VAL A 30 8.81 6.84 1.10
N GLY A 31 9.00 5.58 0.67
CA GLY A 31 10.24 4.84 0.87
C GLY A 31 11.48 5.60 0.35
N LEU A 32 11.39 6.14 -0.87
CA LEU A 32 12.46 6.96 -1.46
C LEU A 32 12.70 8.26 -0.70
N LEU A 33 11.65 8.88 -0.15
CA LEU A 33 11.78 10.08 0.67
C LEU A 33 12.58 9.82 1.95
N PHE A 34 12.52 8.62 2.55
CA PHE A 34 13.43 8.27 3.64
C PHE A 34 14.89 8.26 3.20
N MET A 35 15.19 8.05 1.93
CA MET A 35 16.54 8.14 1.38
C MET A 35 16.99 9.59 1.07
N ARG A 36 16.13 10.60 1.29
CA ARG A 36 16.47 12.01 1.00
C ARG A 36 17.59 12.57 1.88
N GLY A 37 17.69 12.22 3.17
CA GLY A 37 18.63 12.85 4.12
C GLY A 37 20.10 12.88 3.64
N SER A 38 20.51 11.92 2.79
CA SER A 38 21.86 11.89 2.20
C SER A 38 22.10 12.93 1.09
N LEU A 39 21.08 13.68 0.66
CA LEU A 39 21.16 14.66 -0.43
C LEU A 39 21.12 16.12 0.06
N VAL A 40 20.87 16.35 1.36
CA VAL A 40 20.76 17.70 1.94
C VAL A 40 21.98 17.93 2.84
N PRO A 41 22.78 19.00 2.63
CA PRO A 41 23.86 19.35 3.55
C PRO A 41 23.31 19.57 4.96
N GLU A 42 23.93 18.95 5.97
CA GLU A 42 23.59 19.11 7.39
C GLU A 42 23.59 20.61 7.76
N THR A 43 22.40 21.21 7.76
CA THR A 43 22.22 22.65 7.98
C THR A 43 21.42 22.94 9.24
N THR A 44 20.90 21.91 9.92
CA THR A 44 20.07 22.06 11.12
C THR A 44 20.28 20.86 12.06
N HIS A 45 20.33 21.11 13.37
CA HIS A 45 20.43 20.13 14.48
C HIS A 45 19.21 19.18 14.62
N ILE A 46 18.63 18.70 13.52
CA ILE A 46 17.54 17.72 13.57
C ILE A 46 18.19 16.33 13.61
N PRO A 47 17.93 15.51 14.64
CA PRO A 47 18.42 14.13 14.68
C PRO A 47 17.91 13.36 13.47
N GLU A 48 18.83 12.99 12.57
CA GLU A 48 18.49 12.17 11.41
C GLU A 48 18.63 10.67 11.74
N PRO A 49 17.70 9.82 11.28
CA PRO A 49 17.83 8.39 11.44
C PRO A 49 19.04 7.89 10.64
N SER A 50 19.78 6.93 11.22
CA SER A 50 20.97 6.36 10.59
C SER A 50 20.67 5.72 9.23
N MET A 51 21.66 5.68 8.35
CA MET A 51 21.57 5.05 7.02
C MET A 51 20.96 3.63 7.03
N PRO A 52 21.33 2.69 7.93
CA PRO A 52 20.71 1.38 7.96
C PRO A 52 19.21 1.43 8.27
N ILE A 53 18.76 2.30 9.19
CA ILE A 53 17.34 2.46 9.50
C ILE A 53 16.57 2.94 8.26
N ARG A 54 17.09 3.96 7.57
CA ARG A 54 16.49 4.50 6.34
C ARG A 54 16.41 3.43 5.24
N ALA A 55 17.46 2.64 5.06
CA ALA A 55 17.48 1.54 4.11
C ALA A 55 16.46 0.44 4.47
N THR A 56 16.32 0.09 5.75
CA THR A 56 15.28 -0.84 6.22
C THR A 56 13.88 -0.32 5.94
N MET A 57 13.60 0.96 6.19
CA MET A 57 12.29 1.58 5.90
C MET A 57 11.95 1.57 4.41
N MET A 58 12.95 1.84 3.55
CA MET A 58 12.81 1.72 2.10
C MET A 58 12.51 0.27 1.70
N ALA A 59 13.30 -0.69 2.19
CA ALA A 59 13.11 -2.10 1.90
C ALA A 59 11.71 -2.59 2.34
N MET A 60 11.26 -2.22 3.54
CA MET A 60 9.92 -2.54 4.03
C MET A 60 8.83 -1.96 3.12
N SER A 61 8.98 -0.71 2.68
CA SER A 61 8.04 -0.05 1.76
C SER A 61 7.96 -0.79 0.42
N ILE A 62 9.11 -1.18 -0.17
CA ILE A 62 9.16 -1.95 -1.43
C ILE A 62 8.53 -3.33 -1.25
N ILE A 63 8.93 -4.08 -0.21
CA ILE A 63 8.44 -5.43 0.04
C ILE A 63 6.92 -5.39 0.22
N MET A 64 6.41 -4.47 1.05
CA MET A 64 4.98 -4.37 1.29
C MET A 64 4.21 -3.96 0.03
N ALA A 65 4.75 -3.02 -0.76
CA ALA A 65 4.15 -2.63 -2.03
C ALA A 65 4.13 -3.81 -3.02
N GLY A 66 5.21 -4.59 -3.09
CA GLY A 66 5.29 -5.79 -3.92
C GLY A 66 4.28 -6.86 -3.53
N LEU A 67 4.14 -7.15 -2.22
CA LEU A 67 3.18 -8.12 -1.71
C LEU A 67 1.73 -7.71 -2.00
N LEU A 68 1.39 -6.44 -1.78
CA LEU A 68 0.05 -5.92 -2.06
C LEU A 68 -0.22 -5.83 -3.56
N ALA A 69 0.78 -5.46 -4.38
CA ALA A 69 0.68 -5.49 -5.83
C ALA A 69 0.39 -6.91 -6.31
N LEU A 70 1.14 -7.90 -5.82
CA LEU A 70 0.93 -9.31 -6.15
C LEU A 70 -0.46 -9.77 -5.74
N HIS A 71 -0.91 -9.46 -4.52
CA HIS A 71 -2.26 -9.79 -4.04
C HIS A 71 -3.35 -9.21 -4.94
N VAL A 72 -3.28 -7.90 -5.22
CA VAL A 72 -4.27 -7.21 -6.07
C VAL A 72 -4.26 -7.78 -7.49
N GLN A 73 -3.09 -8.07 -8.06
CA GLN A 73 -2.96 -8.63 -9.41
C GLN A 73 -3.47 -10.08 -9.49
N LEU A 74 -3.12 -10.92 -8.52
CA LEU A 74 -3.62 -12.29 -8.44
C LEU A 74 -5.13 -12.31 -8.30
N ARG A 75 -5.69 -11.43 -7.46
CA ARG A 75 -7.14 -11.31 -7.30
C ARG A 75 -7.81 -10.79 -8.57
N TRP A 76 -7.25 -9.75 -9.19
CA TRP A 76 -7.74 -9.22 -10.46
C TRP A 76 -7.81 -10.30 -11.56
N ARG A 77 -6.75 -11.12 -11.69
CA ARG A 77 -6.72 -12.27 -12.61
C ARG A 77 -7.75 -13.34 -12.25
N ARG A 78 -7.88 -13.69 -10.95
CA ARG A 78 -8.86 -14.67 -10.46
C ARG A 78 -10.31 -14.22 -10.67
N CYS A 79 -10.58 -12.92 -10.61
CA CYS A 79 -11.90 -12.36 -10.84
C CYS A 79 -12.24 -12.15 -12.33
N GLY A 80 -11.43 -12.70 -13.25
CA GLY A 80 -11.63 -12.54 -14.68
C GLY A 80 -11.62 -11.08 -15.13
N HIS A 81 -10.73 -10.26 -14.57
CA HIS A 81 -10.67 -8.80 -14.81
C HIS A 81 -11.92 -8.05 -14.32
N GLY A 82 -12.45 -8.41 -13.15
CA GLY A 82 -13.59 -7.72 -12.53
C GLY A 82 -14.96 -8.18 -13.03
N THR A 83 -15.01 -9.20 -13.90
CA THR A 83 -16.26 -9.71 -14.46
C THR A 83 -16.96 -10.71 -13.55
N ARG A 84 -16.21 -11.52 -12.78
CA ARG A 84 -16.80 -12.56 -11.92
C ARG A 84 -15.91 -12.92 -10.75
N ASP A 85 -16.42 -12.78 -9.54
CA ASP A 85 -15.80 -13.28 -8.32
C ASP A 85 -15.97 -14.81 -8.23
N PRO A 86 -14.90 -15.59 -8.01
CA PRO A 86 -14.98 -17.05 -7.94
C PRO A 86 -15.84 -17.58 -6.79
N GLU A 87 -15.98 -16.83 -5.69
CA GLU A 87 -16.80 -17.25 -4.54
C GLU A 87 -18.28 -16.93 -4.73
N SER A 88 -18.61 -15.70 -5.14
CA SER A 88 -20.01 -15.25 -5.23
C SER A 88 -20.62 -15.40 -6.62
N GLY A 89 -19.81 -15.61 -7.66
CA GLY A 89 -20.25 -15.64 -9.05
C GLY A 89 -20.72 -14.29 -9.60
N ARG A 90 -20.63 -13.22 -8.79
CA ARG A 90 -21.01 -11.83 -9.14
C ARG A 90 -19.75 -10.99 -9.34
N PRO A 91 -19.81 -9.90 -10.10
CA PRO A 91 -18.66 -9.02 -10.25
C PRO A 91 -18.30 -8.33 -8.90
N PRO A 92 -17.00 -8.31 -8.51
CA PRO A 92 -16.57 -7.83 -7.19
C PRO A 92 -16.62 -6.30 -7.08
N LEU A 93 -17.30 -5.77 -6.05
CA LEU A 93 -17.36 -4.31 -5.81
C LEU A 93 -15.98 -3.69 -5.51
N ASN A 94 -15.10 -4.43 -4.83
CA ASN A 94 -13.74 -3.99 -4.50
C ASN A 94 -12.73 -5.07 -4.91
N VAL A 95 -11.72 -4.71 -5.70
CA VAL A 95 -10.67 -5.65 -6.14
C VAL A 95 -9.83 -6.14 -4.96
N ALA A 96 -9.47 -5.24 -4.03
CA ALA A 96 -8.77 -5.66 -2.81
C ALA A 96 -9.72 -6.04 -1.69
N THR A 97 -9.26 -6.95 -0.84
CA THR A 97 -9.93 -7.40 0.37
C THR A 97 -9.73 -6.37 1.50
N PRO A 98 -10.64 -6.29 2.49
CA PRO A 98 -10.50 -5.35 3.62
C PRO A 98 -9.19 -5.48 4.39
N TRP A 99 -8.62 -6.70 4.47
CA TRP A 99 -7.34 -6.93 5.13
C TRP A 99 -6.18 -6.17 4.49
N ALA A 100 -6.25 -5.88 3.18
CA ALA A 100 -5.21 -5.13 2.49
C ALA A 100 -5.12 -3.70 3.04
N MET A 101 -6.25 -3.09 3.37
CA MET A 101 -6.30 -1.76 4.00
C MET A 101 -5.69 -1.79 5.39
N VAL A 102 -6.04 -2.80 6.20
CA VAL A 102 -5.46 -3.01 7.53
C VAL A 102 -3.94 -3.16 7.44
N THR A 103 -3.45 -3.90 6.44
CA THR A 103 -2.03 -4.12 6.22
C THR A 103 -1.29 -2.82 5.85
N VAL A 104 -1.87 -2.00 4.98
CA VAL A 104 -1.31 -0.67 4.66
C VAL A 104 -1.27 0.21 5.92
N SER A 105 -2.37 0.31 6.66
CA SER A 105 -2.44 1.11 7.89
C SER A 105 -1.43 0.64 8.93
N ALA A 106 -1.31 -0.67 9.16
CA ALA A 106 -0.35 -1.25 10.07
C ALA A 106 1.10 -0.98 9.62
N THR A 107 1.38 -1.09 8.33
CA THR A 107 2.71 -0.79 7.78
C THR A 107 3.08 0.66 8.00
N VAL A 108 2.18 1.60 7.70
CA VAL A 108 2.41 3.04 7.93
C VAL A 108 2.64 3.30 9.42
N PHE A 109 1.83 2.70 10.30
CA PHE A 109 2.01 2.82 11.75
C PHE A 109 3.39 2.32 12.20
N VAL A 110 3.81 1.14 11.76
CA VAL A 110 5.13 0.58 12.10
C VAL A 110 6.25 1.47 11.57
N LEU A 111 6.18 1.96 10.33
CA LEU A 111 7.16 2.89 9.77
C LEU A 111 7.23 4.19 10.59
N SER A 112 6.10 4.74 11.02
CA SER A 112 6.06 5.92 11.88
C SER A 112 6.70 5.66 13.24
N VAL A 113 6.42 4.52 13.87
CA VAL A 113 7.04 4.13 15.16
C VAL A 113 8.55 3.97 15.01
N VAL A 114 9.01 3.24 13.99
CA VAL A 114 10.44 3.04 13.72
C VAL A 114 11.14 4.38 13.47
N LEU A 115 10.51 5.30 12.75
CA LEU A 115 11.06 6.63 12.52
C LEU A 115 11.21 7.40 13.82
N VAL A 116 10.15 7.49 14.63
CA VAL A 116 10.17 8.23 15.91
C VAL A 116 11.18 7.64 16.88
N VAL A 117 11.20 6.31 17.02
CA VAL A 117 12.16 5.62 17.90
C VAL A 117 13.59 5.83 17.38
N GLY A 118 13.80 5.71 16.07
CA GLY A 118 15.10 5.87 15.43
C GLY A 118 15.64 7.30 15.45
N THR A 119 14.80 8.32 15.60
CA THR A 119 15.22 9.72 15.76
C THR A 119 15.34 10.13 17.22
N VAL A 120 14.44 9.68 18.10
CA VAL A 120 14.41 10.07 19.52
C VAL A 120 15.43 9.32 20.36
N LEU A 121 15.64 8.02 20.13
CA LEU A 121 16.62 7.21 20.87
C LEU A 121 18.04 7.28 20.29
N ALA A 122 18.23 7.94 19.15
CA ALA A 122 19.55 8.18 18.56
C ALA A 122 20.23 9.46 19.10
N VAL A 123 19.54 10.19 19.98
CA VAL A 123 20.05 11.34 20.76
C VAL A 123 20.49 10.86 22.14
#